data_AF-A0A3S5GL31-F1
#
_entry.id   AF-A0A3S5GL31-F1
#
_cell.length_a   1.000
_cell.length_b   1.000
_cell.length_c   1.000
_cell.angle_alpha   90.00
_cell.angle_beta   90.00
_cell.angle_gamma   90.00
#
_symmetry.space_group_name_H-M   'P 1'
#
loop_
_entity.id
_entity.type
_entity.pdbx_description
1 polymer ?
#
loop_
_entity_poly.entity_id
_entity_poly.type
_entity_poly.pdbx_seq_one_letter_code
_entity_poly.pdbx_strand_id
1 'polypeptide(L)'
;MKIIFMFMIFFTLMIMLTKHPLSMGFVLLMETILASMTCSLNMKTYLISYILFLIFIGGMLILFMYMSSVASNEKFYMLNMLSTMIMMIISILIVIKLNLNLEYNLYDDNIGSLKSYSNLAMNKLYSLPSGMLTLMMVIYLLFTLVVVSNIIGMKSSPLRSYN
;
A
#
# COMPACT_ATOMS: atom_id res chain seq x y z
N MET A 1 -14.96 11.65 4.12
CA MET A 1 -14.31 11.38 2.82
C MET A 1 -13.45 12.52 2.30
N LYS A 2 -13.94 13.76 2.13
CA LYS A 2 -13.12 14.88 1.61
C LYS A 2 -11.80 15.10 2.38
N ILE A 3 -11.83 15.03 3.71
CA ILE A 3 -10.63 15.12 4.56
C ILE A 3 -9.66 13.94 4.33
N ILE A 4 -10.18 12.72 4.17
CA ILE A 4 -9.36 11.53 3.87
C ILE A 4 -8.69 11.70 2.50
N PHE A 5 -9.43 12.16 1.49
CA PHE A 5 -8.88 12.45 0.17
C PHE A 5 -7.83 13.56 0.21
N MET A 6 -8.02 14.59 1.05
CA MET A 6 -7.01 15.63 1.26
C MET A 6 -5.69 15.04 1.79
N PHE A 7 -5.76 14.19 2.82
CA PHE A 7 -4.57 13.53 3.36
C PHE A 7 -3.94 12.55 2.36
N MET A 8 -4.73 11.82 1.58
CA MET A 8 -4.21 10.96 0.51
C MET A 8 -3.38 11.76 -0.50
N ILE A 9 -3.94 12.86 -1.02
CA ILE A 9 -3.24 13.74 -1.97
C ILE A 9 -1.98 14.32 -1.31
N PHE A 10 -2.08 14.75 -0.05
CA PHE A 10 -0.92 15.26 0.68
C PHE A 10 0.23 14.23 0.80
N PHE A 11 -0.06 12.99 1.19
CA PHE A 11 0.98 11.96 1.32
C PHE A 11 1.57 11.54 -0.03
N THR A 12 0.75 11.50 -1.10
CA THR A 12 1.27 11.26 -2.46
C THR A 12 2.23 12.37 -2.92
N LEU A 13 1.96 13.62 -2.55
CA LEU A 13 2.86 14.75 -2.84
C LEU A 13 4.13 14.68 -1.97
N MET A 14 4.02 14.21 -0.73
CA MET A 14 5.17 14.02 0.16
C MET A 14 6.16 12.98 -0.32
N ILE A 15 5.68 11.91 -0.96
CA ILE A 15 6.52 10.90 -1.62
C ILE A 15 7.48 11.54 -2.63
N MET A 16 7.04 12.56 -3.37
CA MET A 16 7.90 13.22 -4.36
C MET A 16 9.01 14.06 -3.71
N LEU A 17 8.84 14.47 -2.45
CA LEU A 17 9.80 15.32 -1.73
C LEU A 17 10.80 14.51 -0.90
N THR A 18 10.45 13.30 -0.46
CA THR A 18 11.30 12.47 0.39
C THR A 18 12.39 11.79 -0.43
N LYS A 19 13.65 12.02 -0.04
CA LYS A 19 14.82 11.37 -0.67
C LYS A 19 15.31 10.16 0.11
N HIS A 20 15.15 10.18 1.43
CA HIS A 20 15.66 9.11 2.28
C HIS A 20 14.74 7.89 2.22
N PRO A 21 15.24 6.66 1.99
CA PRO A 21 14.40 5.48 1.81
C PRO A 21 13.50 5.20 3.03
N LEU A 22 14.00 5.48 4.25
CA LEU A 22 13.22 5.34 5.48
C LEU A 22 12.06 6.35 5.60
N SER A 23 12.26 7.61 5.20
CA SER A 23 11.17 8.59 5.22
C SER A 23 10.16 8.32 4.11
N MET A 24 10.64 7.90 2.95
CA MET A 24 9.80 7.42 1.85
C MET A 24 8.93 6.23 2.29
N GLY A 25 9.50 5.23 2.97
CA GLY A 25 8.76 4.10 3.53
C GLY A 25 7.69 4.53 4.55
N PHE A 26 7.99 5.50 5.42
CA PHE A 26 7.02 6.02 6.38
C PHE A 26 5.85 6.75 5.71
N VAL A 27 6.12 7.60 4.72
CA VAL A 27 5.07 8.31 3.97
C VAL A 27 4.18 7.32 3.22
N LEU A 28 4.77 6.32 2.56
CA LEU A 28 4.01 5.26 1.90
C LEU A 28 3.14 4.48 2.91
N LEU A 29 3.63 4.20 4.12
CA LEU A 29 2.85 3.49 5.15
C LEU A 29 1.59 4.29 5.52
N MET A 30 1.72 5.60 5.73
CA MET A 30 0.57 6.48 6.00
C MET A 30 -0.43 6.50 4.83
N GLU A 31 0.05 6.53 3.59
CA GLU A 31 -0.81 6.45 2.41
C GLU A 31 -1.56 5.11 2.34
N THR A 32 -0.89 3.99 2.61
CA THR A 32 -1.53 2.65 2.57
C THR A 32 -2.59 2.47 3.66
N ILE A 33 -2.40 3.06 4.84
CA ILE A 33 -3.44 3.09 5.88
C ILE A 33 -4.68 3.80 5.34
N LEU A 34 -4.54 5.01 4.79
CA LEU A 34 -5.65 5.79 4.26
C LEU A 34 -6.31 5.11 3.04
N ALA A 35 -5.53 4.47 2.17
CA ALA A 35 -6.02 3.69 1.04
C ALA A 35 -6.88 2.49 1.52
N SER A 36 -6.42 1.74 2.52
CA SER A 36 -7.18 0.62 3.07
C SER A 36 -8.49 1.08 3.74
N MET A 37 -8.48 2.23 4.42
CA MET A 37 -9.68 2.84 5.01
C MET A 37 -10.68 3.30 3.94
N THR A 38 -10.23 3.91 2.85
CA THR A 38 -11.15 4.27 1.75
C THR A 38 -11.74 3.04 1.07
N CYS A 39 -10.96 1.97 0.89
CA CYS A 39 -11.46 0.71 0.36
C CYS A 39 -12.50 0.07 1.29
N SER A 40 -12.27 0.11 2.61
CA SER A 40 -13.20 -0.48 3.59
C SER A 40 -14.54 0.24 3.63
N LEU A 41 -14.54 1.56 3.42
CA LEU A 41 -15.75 2.36 3.39
C LEU A 41 -16.55 2.10 2.09
N ASN A 42 -15.87 1.95 0.95
CA ASN A 42 -16.52 1.77 -0.35
C ASN A 42 -17.02 0.34 -0.60
N MET A 43 -16.43 -0.66 0.06
CA MET A 43 -16.76 -2.06 -0.15
C MET A 43 -17.79 -2.54 0.88
N LYS A 44 -18.73 -3.39 0.44
CA LYS A 44 -19.70 -4.03 1.34
C LYS A 44 -19.05 -4.95 2.38
N THR A 45 -17.85 -5.48 2.09
CA THR A 45 -17.15 -6.42 2.98
C THR A 45 -15.73 -5.94 3.29
N TYR A 46 -15.38 -5.91 4.57
CA TYR A 46 -14.09 -5.42 5.07
C TYR A 46 -12.88 -6.34 4.76
N LEU A 47 -13.12 -7.58 4.31
CA LEU A 47 -12.07 -8.59 4.16
C LEU A 47 -11.03 -8.18 3.09
N ILE A 48 -11.47 -7.58 1.99
CA ILE A 48 -10.57 -7.11 0.91
C ILE A 48 -9.68 -5.97 1.40
N SER A 49 -10.24 -4.97 2.10
CA SER A 49 -9.44 -3.87 2.70
C SER A 49 -8.45 -4.36 3.75
N TYR A 50 -8.80 -5.41 4.49
CA TYR A 50 -7.92 -6.01 5.49
C TYR A 50 -6.74 -6.76 4.84
N ILE A 51 -6.98 -7.55 3.79
CA ILE A 51 -5.90 -8.21 3.03
C ILE A 51 -4.96 -7.18 2.42
N LEU A 52 -5.49 -6.11 1.82
CA LEU A 52 -4.69 -5.01 1.28
C LEU A 52 -3.75 -4.43 2.35
N PHE A 53 -4.28 -4.11 3.53
CA PHE A 53 -3.50 -3.55 4.62
C PHE A 53 -2.34 -4.47 5.06
N LEU A 54 -2.61 -5.76 5.24
CA LEU A 54 -1.61 -6.74 5.68
C LEU A 54 -0.46 -6.90 4.68
N ILE A 55 -0.78 -7.00 3.38
CA ILE A 55 0.24 -7.21 2.34
C ILE A 55 1.19 -6.01 2.27
N PHE A 56 0.66 -4.78 2.32
CA PHE A 56 1.49 -3.58 2.25
C PHE A 56 2.37 -3.40 3.47
N ILE A 57 1.85 -3.62 4.69
CA ILE A 57 2.69 -3.57 5.90
C ILE A 57 3.79 -4.64 5.86
N GLY A 58 3.45 -5.88 5.48
CA GLY A 58 4.42 -6.96 5.36
C GLY A 58 5.57 -6.62 4.40
N GLY A 59 5.24 -6.10 3.21
CA GLY A 59 6.24 -5.68 2.23
C GLY A 59 7.11 -4.51 2.69
N MET A 60 6.53 -3.54 3.38
CA MET A 60 7.25 -2.38 3.92
C MET A 60 8.24 -2.74 5.02
N LEU A 61 7.88 -3.67 5.90
CA LEU A 61 8.79 -4.15 6.95
C LEU A 61 10.03 -4.83 6.36
N ILE A 62 9.86 -5.61 5.29
CA ILE A 62 10.99 -6.25 4.59
C ILE A 62 11.90 -5.19 3.94
N LEU A 63 11.32 -4.19 3.28
CA LEU A 63 12.06 -3.05 2.73
C LEU A 63 12.83 -2.27 3.80
N PHE A 64 12.22 -2.07 4.97
CA PHE A 64 12.86 -1.40 6.10
C PHE A 64 14.08 -2.19 6.60
N MET A 65 13.94 -3.52 6.80
CA MET A 65 15.06 -4.37 7.19
C MET A 65 16.19 -4.32 6.17
N TYR A 66 15.87 -4.43 4.87
CA TYR A 66 16.87 -4.36 3.81
C TYR A 66 17.62 -3.02 3.81
N MET A 67 16.92 -1.89 3.83
CA MET A 67 17.55 -0.57 3.78
C MET A 67 18.41 -0.29 5.03
N SER A 68 17.97 -0.72 6.22
CA SER A 68 18.77 -0.59 7.44
C SER A 68 20.05 -1.43 7.43
N SER A 69 20.05 -2.54 6.66
CA SER A 69 21.22 -3.42 6.52
C SER A 69 22.22 -2.95 5.44
N VAL A 70 21.77 -2.18 4.45
CA VAL A 70 22.57 -1.78 3.28
C VAL A 70 23.13 -0.36 3.43
N ALA A 71 22.41 0.56 4.07
CA ALA A 71 22.87 1.94 4.22
C ALA A 71 23.52 2.17 5.59
N SER A 72 24.76 2.66 5.60
CA SER A 72 25.33 3.34 6.77
C SER A 72 24.42 4.52 7.11
N ASN A 73 24.01 4.69 8.38
CA ASN A 73 23.15 5.79 8.89
C ASN A 73 23.42 7.16 8.23
N GLU A 74 22.85 7.41 7.06
CA GLU A 74 22.97 8.70 6.39
C GLU A 74 22.23 9.72 7.23
N LYS A 75 22.83 10.90 7.39
CA LYS A 75 22.20 11.97 8.19
C LYS A 75 20.86 12.30 7.54
N PHE A 76 19.81 12.25 8.35
CA PHE A 76 18.46 12.55 7.89
C PHE A 76 18.37 14.03 7.48
N TYR A 77 18.35 14.29 6.18
CA TYR A 77 18.06 15.63 5.67
C TYR A 77 16.57 15.92 5.93
N MET A 78 16.31 16.84 6.86
CA MET A 78 14.96 17.30 7.14
C MET A 78 14.35 17.90 5.88
N LEU A 79 13.09 17.55 5.63
CA LEU A 79 12.28 18.19 4.59
C LEU A 79 12.21 19.69 4.85
N ASN A 80 12.32 20.49 3.79
CA ASN A 80 12.19 21.93 3.91
C ASN A 80 10.75 22.28 4.33
N MET A 81 10.56 22.90 5.49
CA MET A 81 9.23 23.23 6.03
C MET A 81 8.39 24.09 5.07
N LEU A 82 9.04 24.94 4.26
CA LEU A 82 8.36 25.70 3.21
C LEU A 82 7.76 24.79 2.14
N SER A 83 8.51 23.79 1.68
CA SER A 83 8.01 22.82 0.69
C SER A 83 6.84 22.01 1.23
N THR A 84 6.86 21.65 2.52
CA THR A 84 5.78 20.87 3.11
C THR A 84 4.50 21.67 3.26
N MET A 85 4.61 22.95 3.64
CA MET A 85 3.47 23.87 3.71
C MET A 85 2.85 24.12 2.34
N ILE A 86 3.68 24.30 1.30
CA ILE A 86 3.20 24.45 -0.08
C ILE A 86 2.41 23.23 -0.53
N MET A 87 2.90 22.01 -0.26
CA MET A 87 2.18 20.79 -0.61
C MET A 87 0.85 20.65 0.13
N MET A 88 0.78 21.07 1.40
CA MET A 88 -0.49 21.12 2.13
C MET A 88 -1.50 22.05 1.44
N ILE A 89 -1.09 23.27 1.08
CA ILE A 89 -1.96 24.24 0.41
C ILE A 89 -2.45 23.70 -0.93
N ILE A 90 -1.56 23.08 -1.72
CA ILE A 90 -1.91 22.45 -2.99
C ILE A 90 -2.96 21.36 -2.78
N SER A 91 -2.78 20.50 -1.77
CA SER A 91 -3.74 19.43 -1.48
C SER A 91 -5.14 19.96 -1.15
N ILE A 92 -5.21 21.07 -0.40
CA ILE A 92 -6.47 21.73 -0.03
C ILE A 92 -7.15 22.32 -1.27
N LEU A 93 -6.39 23.02 -2.11
CA LEU A 93 -6.91 23.65 -3.33
C LEU A 93 -7.49 22.61 -4.30
N ILE A 94 -6.82 21.46 -4.45
CA ILE A 94 -7.29 20.35 -5.29
C ILE A 94 -8.64 19.84 -4.77
N VAL A 95 -8.76 19.59 -3.46
CA VAL A 95 -9.99 19.04 -2.87
C VAL A 95 -11.15 20.02 -2.94
N ILE A 96 -10.90 21.32 -2.79
CA ILE A 96 -11.94 22.35 -2.94
C ILE A 96 -12.46 22.38 -4.39
N LYS A 97 -11.56 22.27 -5.37
CA LYS A 97 -11.93 22.28 -6.80
C LYS A 97 -12.66 21.00 -7.20
N LEU A 98 -12.29 19.86 -6.62
CA LEU A 98 -12.99 18.60 -6.84
C LEU A 98 -14.33 18.68 -6.12
N ASN A 99 -15.40 18.94 -6.88
CA ASN A 99 -16.76 18.94 -6.36
C ASN A 99 -17.24 17.51 -6.09
N LEU A 100 -16.60 16.85 -5.11
CA LEU A 100 -16.87 15.48 -4.72
C LEU A 100 -18.21 15.46 -3.97
N ASN A 101 -19.28 15.09 -4.68
CA ASN A 101 -20.54 14.67 -4.07
C ASN A 101 -20.33 13.31 -3.43
N LEU A 102 -19.80 13.34 -2.20
CA LEU A 102 -19.58 12.18 -1.35
C LEU A 102 -20.76 12.02 -0.39
N GLU A 103 -21.98 12.18 -0.90
CA GLU A 103 -23.18 11.78 -0.17
C GLU A 103 -23.17 10.26 -0.11
N TYR A 104 -22.85 9.78 1.07
CA TYR A 104 -22.82 8.36 1.37
C TYR A 104 -24.23 7.96 1.75
N ASN A 105 -24.90 7.20 0.88
CA ASN A 105 -26.13 6.49 1.22
C ASN A 105 -25.76 5.42 2.25
N LEU A 106 -25.70 5.81 3.53
CA LEU A 106 -25.21 4.95 4.61
C LEU A 106 -26.20 3.89 5.08
N TYR A 107 -27.42 3.85 4.56
CA TYR A 107 -28.44 2.96 5.10
C TYR A 107 -29.34 2.46 3.99
N ASP A 108 -29.16 1.18 3.62
CA ASP A 108 -30.27 0.29 3.21
C ASP A 108 -29.83 -1.17 2.95
N ASP A 109 -28.54 -1.50 2.98
CA ASP A 109 -28.13 -2.89 2.83
C ASP A 109 -28.27 -3.66 4.16
N ASN A 110 -29.34 -4.43 4.26
CA ASN A 110 -29.60 -5.44 5.29
C ASN A 110 -28.31 -6.15 5.73
N ILE A 111 -27.93 -5.98 7.01
CA ILE A 111 -26.75 -6.55 7.64
C ILE A 111 -26.65 -8.09 7.43
N GLY A 112 -27.79 -8.78 7.30
CA GLY A 112 -27.85 -10.21 7.00
C GLY A 112 -27.34 -10.59 5.60
N SER A 113 -27.42 -9.70 4.61
CA SER A 113 -26.94 -9.94 3.24
C SER A 113 -25.40 -9.87 3.14
N LEU A 114 -24.74 -9.09 3.99
CA LEU A 114 -23.29 -8.87 3.99
C LEU A 114 -22.51 -10.17 4.23
N LYS A 115 -23.01 -11.04 5.12
CA LYS A 115 -22.36 -12.32 5.46
C LYS A 115 -22.45 -13.35 4.32
N SER A 116 -23.52 -13.29 3.51
CA SER A 116 -23.64 -14.11 2.31
C SER A 116 -22.72 -13.60 1.19
N TYR A 117 -22.59 -12.29 1.05
CA TYR A 117 -21.73 -11.66 0.04
C TYR A 117 -20.25 -11.96 0.25
N SER A 118 -19.74 -11.97 1.49
CA SER A 118 -18.33 -12.29 1.76
C SER A 118 -17.98 -13.71 1.35
N ASN A 119 -18.83 -14.68 1.69
CA ASN A 119 -18.61 -16.08 1.35
C ASN A 119 -18.74 -16.32 -0.16
N LEU A 120 -19.71 -15.66 -0.81
CA LEU A 120 -19.89 -15.74 -2.27
C LEU A 120 -18.72 -15.12 -3.03
N ALA A 121 -18.17 -13.99 -2.57
CA ALA A 121 -17.03 -13.34 -3.22
C ALA A 121 -15.76 -14.21 -3.17
N MET A 122 -15.47 -14.82 -2.02
CA MET A 122 -14.30 -15.71 -1.87
C MET A 122 -14.47 -17.01 -2.64
N ASN A 123 -15.65 -17.62 -2.59
CA ASN A 123 -15.90 -18.88 -3.32
C ASN A 123 -15.85 -18.68 -4.84
N LYS A 124 -16.23 -17.49 -5.33
CA LYS A 124 -16.11 -17.14 -6.75
C LYS A 124 -14.66 -17.12 -7.25
N LEU A 125 -13.68 -16.79 -6.40
CA LEU A 125 -12.28 -16.75 -6.83
C LEU A 125 -11.77 -18.14 -7.23
N TYR A 126 -12.21 -19.18 -6.52
CA TYR A 126 -11.80 -20.56 -6.77
C TYR A 126 -12.71 -21.29 -7.76
N SER A 127 -13.91 -20.79 -8.03
CA SER A 127 -14.79 -21.36 -9.06
C SER A 127 -14.32 -21.00 -10.47
N LEU A 128 -14.52 -21.89 -11.43
CA LEU A 128 -14.33 -21.59 -12.86
C LEU A 128 -15.31 -20.50 -13.32
N PRO A 129 -14.90 -19.53 -14.16
CA PRO A 129 -13.61 -19.43 -14.87
C PRO A 129 -12.50 -18.71 -14.10
N SER A 130 -12.83 -17.95 -13.04
CA SER A 130 -11.86 -17.18 -12.24
C SER A 130 -10.79 -18.06 -11.58
N GLY A 131 -11.12 -19.31 -11.27
CA GLY A 131 -10.15 -20.29 -10.77
C GLY A 131 -8.93 -20.47 -11.67
N MET A 132 -9.06 -20.28 -12.99
CA MET A 132 -7.91 -20.34 -13.91
C MET A 132 -6.90 -19.22 -13.62
N LEU A 133 -7.38 -18.01 -13.28
CA LEU A 133 -6.52 -16.90 -12.86
C LEU A 133 -5.82 -17.22 -11.53
N THR A 134 -6.51 -17.86 -10.58
CA THR A 134 -5.87 -18.26 -9.31
C THR A 134 -4.77 -19.30 -9.54
N LEU A 135 -4.99 -20.25 -10.45
CA LEU A 135 -3.99 -21.27 -10.79
C LEU A 135 -2.76 -20.65 -11.46
N MET A 136 -2.96 -19.67 -12.35
CA MET A 136 -1.87 -18.89 -12.94
C MET A 136 -1.03 -18.17 -11.87
N MET A 137 -1.67 -17.53 -10.88
CA MET A 137 -0.96 -16.84 -9.80
C MET A 137 -0.14 -17.78 -8.92
N VAL A 138 -0.65 -18.98 -8.63
CA VAL A 138 0.09 -20.01 -7.87
C VAL A 138 1.35 -20.44 -8.63
N ILE A 139 1.24 -20.72 -9.93
CA ILE A 139 2.39 -21.10 -10.76
C ILE A 139 3.41 -19.94 -10.82
N TYR A 140 2.94 -18.70 -10.95
CA TYR A 140 3.80 -17.52 -10.93
C TYR A 140 4.58 -17.39 -9.62
N LEU A 141 3.92 -17.50 -8.47
CA LEU A 141 4.58 -17.41 -7.16
C LEU A 141 5.57 -18.56 -6.92
N LEU A 142 5.27 -19.77 -7.42
CA LEU A 142 6.20 -20.89 -7.36
C LEU A 142 7.44 -20.62 -8.22
N PHE A 143 7.24 -20.11 -9.43
CA PHE A 143 8.34 -19.76 -10.33
C PHE A 143 9.24 -18.68 -9.74
N THR A 144 8.66 -17.62 -9.16
CA THR A 144 9.45 -16.55 -8.53
C THR A 144 10.26 -17.06 -7.34
N LEU A 145 9.72 -17.98 -6.53
CA LEU A 145 10.46 -18.60 -5.43
C LEU A 145 11.70 -19.36 -5.95
N VAL A 146 11.54 -20.18 -7.00
CA VAL A 146 12.67 -20.91 -7.61
C VAL A 146 13.72 -19.93 -8.13
N VAL A 147 13.31 -18.90 -8.88
CA VAL A 147 14.23 -17.88 -9.42
C VAL A 147 14.97 -17.15 -8.30
N VAL A 148 14.26 -16.69 -7.26
CA VAL A 148 14.88 -15.99 -6.12
C VAL A 148 15.87 -16.90 -5.39
N SER A 149 15.55 -18.18 -5.19
CA SER A 149 16.48 -19.13 -4.56
C SER A 149 17.76 -19.34 -5.37
N ASN A 150 17.68 -19.35 -6.70
CA ASN A 150 18.83 -19.43 -7.59
C ASN A 150 19.68 -18.15 -7.55
N ILE A 151 19.05 -16.97 -7.45
CA ILE A 151 19.76 -15.67 -7.34
C ILE A 151 20.54 -15.62 -6.02
N ILE A 152 19.92 -16.00 -4.89
CA ILE A 152 20.58 -16.02 -3.57
C ILE A 152 21.73 -17.04 -3.55
N GLY A 153 21.61 -18.15 -4.28
CA GLY A 153 22.63 -19.19 -4.39
C GLY A 153 23.91 -18.78 -5.12
N MET A 154 23.91 -17.65 -5.85
CA MET A 154 25.12 -17.11 -6.49
C MET A 154 26.04 -16.50 -5.43
N LYS A 155 27.02 -17.28 -4.96
CA LYS A 155 28.09 -16.82 -4.05
C LYS A 155 29.00 -15.82 -4.76
N SER A 156 28.61 -14.56 -4.85
CA SER A 156 29.60 -13.49 -5.02
C SER A 156 30.28 -13.23 -3.68
N SER A 157 31.61 -13.14 -3.71
CA SER A 157 32.50 -12.67 -2.64
C SER A 157 31.83 -11.65 -1.69
N PRO A 158 32.11 -11.66 -0.37
CA PRO A 158 31.46 -10.79 0.60
C PRO A 158 31.43 -9.33 0.13
N LEU A 159 30.24 -8.70 0.20
CA LEU A 159 29.97 -7.28 -0.11
C LEU A 159 30.74 -6.30 0.80
N ARG A 160 31.56 -6.81 1.72
CA ARG A 160 32.43 -6.02 2.59
C ARG A 160 33.87 -6.38 2.25
N SER A 161 34.61 -5.43 1.67
CA SER A 161 36.06 -5.50 1.63
C SER A 161 36.56 -5.56 3.08
N TYR A 162 37.26 -6.63 3.41
CA TYR A 162 38.06 -6.68 4.63
C TYR A 162 39.21 -5.68 4.47
N ASN A 163 39.10 -4.56 5.19
CA ASN A 163 40.26 -3.85 5.69
C ASN A 163 40.41 -4.22 7.17
#